data_AF-A0A2M9EZE0-F1
#
_entry.id   AF-A0A2M9EZE0-F1
#
_cell.length_a   1.000
_cell.length_b   1.000
_cell.length_c   1.000
_cell.angle_alpha   90.00
_cell.angle_beta   90.00
_cell.angle_gamma   90.00
#
_symmetry.space_group_name_H-M   'P 1'
#
loop_
_entity.id
_entity.type
_entity.pdbx_description
1 polymer ?
#
loop_
_entity_poly.entity_id
_entity_poly.type
_entity_poly.pdbx_seq_one_letter_code
_entity_poly.pdbx_strand_id
1 'polypeptide(L)'
;MSEKSVGIGISIILFTTVVYIEFAVYKGLMSTTLLTVFSIFQYHFYTTFFVNGQKLRYFSFLALFAGTLFLCLPSMTEELAQERIKQEYGAEVVGREVVLTDASAWNIFVTQNALFYDTKTKDGEMGRFFVNLENGVILKVDEE
;
A
#
# COMPACT_ATOMS: atom_id res chain seq x y z
N MET A 1 28.08 -6.56 -20.76
CA MET A 1 26.96 -5.83 -20.14
C MET A 1 27.54 -4.96 -19.04
N SER A 2 27.22 -3.67 -18.95
CA SER A 2 27.80 -2.78 -17.93
C SER A 2 27.16 -3.06 -16.57
N GLU A 3 27.92 -2.96 -15.48
CA GLU A 3 27.38 -3.16 -14.12
C GLU A 3 26.23 -2.19 -13.81
N LYS A 4 26.22 -1.00 -14.43
CA LYS A 4 25.12 -0.03 -14.34
C LYS A 4 23.85 -0.57 -14.99
N SER A 5 23.98 -1.29 -16.11
CA SER A 5 22.85 -1.93 -16.81
C SER A 5 22.20 -3.02 -15.95
N VAL A 6 23.00 -3.76 -15.18
CA VAL A 6 22.50 -4.74 -14.20
C VAL A 6 21.71 -4.05 -13.08
N GLY A 7 22.24 -2.92 -12.58
CA GLY A 7 21.55 -2.10 -11.58
C GLY A 7 20.18 -1.65 -12.03
N ILE A 8 20.08 -1.08 -13.24
CA ILE A 8 18.80 -0.66 -13.85
C ILE A 8 17.84 -1.84 -13.96
N GLY A 9 18.31 -3.00 -14.42
CA GLY A 9 17.49 -4.20 -14.53
C GLY A 9 16.88 -4.63 -13.19
N ILE A 10 17.70 -4.64 -12.13
CA ILE A 10 17.24 -4.95 -10.76
C ILE A 10 16.24 -3.89 -10.28
N SER A 11 16.50 -2.60 -10.51
CA SER A 11 15.58 -1.51 -10.15
C SER A 11 14.21 -1.68 -10.81
N ILE A 12 14.19 -2.01 -12.10
CA ILE A 12 12.96 -2.22 -12.88
C ILE A 12 12.20 -3.42 -12.34
N ILE A 13 12.87 -4.56 -12.12
CA ILE A 13 12.22 -5.76 -11.59
C ILE A 13 11.60 -5.47 -10.22
N LEU A 14 12.35 -4.86 -9.30
CA LEU A 14 11.84 -4.48 -7.98
C LEU A 14 10.64 -3.54 -8.10
N PHE A 15 10.73 -2.50 -8.93
CA PHE A 15 9.62 -1.58 -9.16
C PHE A 15 8.38 -2.30 -9.67
N THR A 16 8.52 -3.13 -10.71
CA THR A 16 7.40 -3.88 -11.29
C THR A 16 6.79 -4.86 -10.29
N THR A 17 7.61 -5.55 -9.49
CA THR A 17 7.10 -6.46 -8.45
C THR A 17 6.30 -5.71 -7.40
N VAL A 18 6.78 -4.57 -6.92
CA VAL A 18 6.04 -3.82 -5.89
C VAL A 18 4.78 -3.17 -6.46
N VAL A 19 4.83 -2.63 -7.68
CA VAL A 19 3.64 -2.15 -8.39
C VAL A 19 2.63 -3.28 -8.60
N TYR A 20 3.09 -4.48 -8.95
CA TYR A 20 2.22 -5.65 -9.08
C TYR A 20 1.54 -6.00 -7.76
N ILE A 21 2.30 -6.08 -6.67
CA ILE A 21 1.74 -6.32 -5.32
C ILE A 21 0.72 -5.24 -4.98
N GLU A 22 1.03 -3.99 -5.29
CA GLU A 22 0.14 -2.86 -5.03
C GLU A 22 -1.22 -3.00 -5.72
N PHE A 23 -1.23 -3.29 -7.01
CA PHE A 23 -2.49 -3.43 -7.74
C PHE A 23 -3.19 -4.77 -7.50
N ALA A 24 -2.44 -5.85 -7.27
CA ALA A 24 -3.00 -7.18 -7.05
C ALA A 24 -3.60 -7.33 -5.64
N VAL A 25 -2.87 -6.90 -4.62
CA VAL A 25 -3.19 -7.10 -3.20
C VAL A 25 -3.89 -5.88 -2.60
N TYR A 26 -3.32 -4.68 -2.79
CA TYR A 26 -3.82 -3.45 -2.17
C TYR A 26 -4.76 -2.63 -3.06
N LYS A 27 -5.03 -3.11 -4.29
CA LYS A 27 -5.98 -2.52 -5.24
C LYS A 27 -5.73 -1.03 -5.55
N GLY A 28 -4.46 -0.59 -5.50
CA GLY A 28 -4.08 0.80 -5.81
C GLY A 28 -4.34 1.80 -4.68
N LEU A 29 -4.37 1.32 -3.42
CA LEU A 29 -4.62 2.15 -2.24
C LEU A 29 -3.34 2.73 -1.61
N MET A 30 -2.18 2.17 -1.90
CA MET A 30 -0.87 2.67 -1.47
C MET A 30 -0.34 3.76 -2.41
N SER A 31 0.48 4.66 -1.88
CA SER A 31 1.12 5.71 -2.67
C SER A 31 2.18 5.17 -3.63
N THR A 32 1.95 5.31 -4.93
CA THR A 32 2.93 4.98 -5.98
C THR A 32 4.11 5.97 -6.05
N THR A 33 3.96 7.16 -5.46
CA THR A 33 5.03 8.17 -5.34
C THR A 33 6.19 7.62 -4.53
N LEU A 34 5.89 6.91 -3.44
CA LEU A 34 6.88 6.30 -2.56
C LEU A 34 7.73 5.27 -3.33
N LEU A 35 7.07 4.41 -4.12
CA LEU A 35 7.73 3.40 -4.97
C LEU A 35 8.68 4.03 -5.99
N THR A 36 8.26 5.13 -6.59
CA THR A 36 9.05 5.85 -7.60
C THR A 36 10.31 6.46 -6.99
N VAL A 37 10.17 7.16 -5.87
CA VAL A 37 11.29 7.75 -5.12
C VAL A 37 12.28 6.66 -4.70
N PHE A 38 11.77 5.51 -4.26
CA PHE A 38 12.60 4.40 -3.84
C PHE A 38 13.37 3.72 -4.98
N SER A 39 12.77 3.56 -6.16
CA SER A 39 13.49 3.04 -7.33
C SER A 39 14.65 3.94 -7.74
N ILE A 40 14.47 5.27 -7.66
CA ILE A 40 15.54 6.23 -7.93
C ILE A 40 16.67 6.10 -6.90
N PHE A 41 16.34 6.03 -5.60
CA PHE A 41 17.34 5.86 -4.55
C PHE A 41 18.06 4.52 -4.65
N GLN A 42 17.36 3.42 -4.92
CA GLN A 42 17.97 2.11 -5.06
C GLN A 42 18.99 2.10 -6.20
N TYR A 43 18.68 2.70 -7.35
CA TYR A 43 19.64 2.84 -8.45
C TYR A 43 20.86 3.68 -8.05
N HIS A 44 20.62 4.81 -7.36
CA HIS A 44 21.70 5.70 -6.93
C HIS A 44 22.64 5.02 -5.90
N PHE A 45 22.08 4.31 -4.92
CA PHE A 45 22.84 3.57 -3.91
C PHE A 45 23.54 2.35 -4.52
N TYR A 46 22.94 1.68 -5.50
CA TYR A 46 23.59 0.58 -6.24
C TYR A 46 24.83 1.09 -6.98
N THR A 47 24.70 2.16 -7.75
CA THR A 47 25.82 2.71 -8.51
C THR A 47 26.90 3.36 -7.63
N THR A 48 26.53 3.91 -6.47
CA THR A 48 27.47 4.58 -5.57
C THR A 48 28.16 3.61 -4.60
N PHE A 49 27.47 2.59 -4.09
CA PHE A 49 28.03 1.69 -3.07
C PHE A 49 28.35 0.31 -3.61
N PHE A 50 27.44 -0.31 -4.37
CA PHE A 50 27.65 -1.69 -4.84
C PHE A 50 28.78 -1.78 -5.88
N VAL A 51 28.72 -0.92 -6.91
CA VAL A 51 29.74 -0.84 -7.98
C VAL A 51 31.12 -0.46 -7.42
N ASN A 52 31.17 0.40 -6.39
CA ASN A 52 32.43 0.81 -5.74
C ASN A 52 32.91 -0.18 -4.66
N GLY A 53 32.39 -1.42 -4.64
CA GLY A 53 32.83 -2.49 -3.72
C GLY A 53 32.31 -2.37 -2.28
N GLN A 54 31.58 -1.31 -1.94
CA GLN A 54 30.98 -1.07 -0.62
C GLN A 54 29.64 -1.82 -0.46
N LYS A 55 29.64 -3.12 -0.78
CA LYS A 55 28.42 -3.96 -0.83
C LYS A 55 27.65 -3.97 0.49
N LEU A 56 28.35 -3.96 1.63
CA LEU A 56 27.70 -3.95 2.95
C LEU A 56 26.79 -2.72 3.12
N ARG A 57 27.26 -1.52 2.74
CA ARG A 57 26.47 -0.29 2.82
C ARG A 57 25.23 -0.33 1.93
N TYR A 58 25.37 -0.92 0.74
CA TYR A 58 24.24 -1.14 -0.16
C TYR A 58 23.20 -2.10 0.44
N PHE A 59 23.64 -3.23 1.02
CA PHE A 59 22.72 -4.18 1.66
C PHE A 59 22.08 -3.62 2.93
N SER A 60 22.80 -2.81 3.72
CA SER A 60 22.22 -2.10 4.86
C SER A 60 21.14 -1.11 4.41
N PHE A 61 21.36 -0.38 3.32
CA PHE A 61 20.34 0.48 2.71
C PHE A 61 19.12 -0.34 2.27
N LEU A 62 19.31 -1.47 1.58
CA LEU A 62 18.22 -2.35 1.16
C LEU A 62 17.42 -2.90 2.35
N ALA A 63 18.08 -3.29 3.44
CA ALA A 63 17.41 -3.80 4.63
C ALA A 63 16.58 -2.70 5.33
N LEU A 64 17.15 -1.50 5.48
CA LEU A 64 16.42 -0.34 5.99
C LEU A 64 15.22 -0.01 5.10
N PHE A 65 15.41 -0.03 3.79
CA PHE A 65 14.36 0.21 2.81
C PHE A 65 13.23 -0.81 2.91
N ALA A 66 13.55 -2.11 2.96
CA ALA A 66 12.55 -3.16 3.13
C ALA A 66 11.78 -3.01 4.45
N GLY A 67 12.47 -2.62 5.53
CA GLY A 67 11.85 -2.32 6.82
C GLY A 67 10.90 -1.12 6.75
N THR A 68 11.31 -0.03 6.12
CA THR A 68 10.44 1.15 5.93
C THR A 68 9.22 0.80 5.08
N LEU A 69 9.40 0.09 3.97
CA LEU A 69 8.27 -0.36 3.15
C LEU A 69 7.28 -1.17 3.96
N PHE A 70 7.77 -2.13 4.77
CA PHE A 70 6.91 -2.95 5.63
C PHE A 70 6.10 -2.12 6.61
N LEU A 71 6.69 -1.09 7.23
CA LEU A 71 5.99 -0.19 8.14
C LEU A 71 4.97 0.73 7.46
N CYS A 72 5.12 0.94 6.15
CA CYS A 72 4.21 1.77 5.35
C CYS A 72 3.12 0.96 4.64
N LEU A 73 3.12 -0.37 4.77
CA LEU A 73 2.02 -1.18 4.28
C LEU A 73 0.78 -0.90 5.14
N PRO A 74 -0.42 -0.75 4.52
CA PRO A 74 -1.67 -0.68 5.25
C PRO A 74 -1.80 -1.87 6.21
N SER A 75 -2.33 -1.63 7.43
CA SER A 75 -2.54 -2.71 8.40
C SER A 75 -3.61 -3.71 7.96
N MET A 76 -4.49 -3.30 7.04
CA MET A 76 -5.62 -4.09 6.56
C MET A 76 -5.71 -4.05 5.04
N THR A 77 -5.93 -5.21 4.42
CA THR A 77 -6.29 -5.31 3.01
C THR A 77 -7.80 -5.13 2.84
N GLU A 78 -8.23 -4.79 1.62
CA GLU A 78 -9.65 -4.71 1.28
C GLU A 78 -10.39 -6.04 1.54
N GLU A 79 -9.79 -7.18 1.17
CA GLU A 79 -10.39 -8.50 1.42
C GLU A 79 -10.60 -8.75 2.93
N LEU A 80 -9.61 -8.39 3.76
CA LEU A 80 -9.70 -8.55 5.20
C LEU A 80 -10.77 -7.62 5.80
N ALA A 81 -10.92 -6.40 5.27
CA ALA A 81 -11.97 -5.48 5.70
C ALA A 81 -13.37 -6.03 5.38
N GLN A 82 -13.58 -6.54 4.17
CA GLN A 82 -14.86 -7.12 3.77
C GLN A 82 -15.21 -8.37 4.59
N GLU A 83 -14.22 -9.23 4.83
CA GLU A 83 -14.40 -10.42 5.68
C GLU A 83 -14.76 -10.02 7.12
N ARG A 84 -14.09 -9.01 7.68
CA ARG A 84 -14.35 -8.51 9.02
C ARG A 84 -15.75 -7.90 9.14
N ILE A 85 -16.20 -7.13 8.14
CA ILE A 85 -17.58 -6.61 8.09
C ILE A 85 -18.59 -7.76 8.08
N LYS A 86 -18.35 -8.79 7.27
CA LYS A 86 -19.22 -9.96 7.19
C LYS A 86 -19.28 -10.74 8.50
N GLN A 87 -18.15 -10.93 9.17
CA GLN A 87 -18.06 -11.68 10.42
C GLN A 87 -18.64 -10.92 11.63
N GLU A 88 -18.32 -9.63 11.76
CA GLU A 88 -18.74 -8.82 12.91
C GLU A 88 -20.19 -8.32 12.81
N TYR A 89 -20.66 -8.00 11.59
CA TYR A 89 -21.97 -7.37 11.38
C TYR A 89 -22.97 -8.23 10.60
N GLY A 90 -22.58 -9.41 10.12
CA GLY A 90 -23.47 -10.30 9.36
C GLY A 90 -23.97 -9.68 8.04
N ALA A 91 -23.29 -8.66 7.53
CA ALA A 91 -23.67 -7.91 6.35
C ALA A 91 -22.77 -8.27 5.15
N GLU A 92 -23.35 -8.33 3.95
CA GLU A 92 -22.58 -8.52 2.73
C GLU A 92 -22.34 -7.17 2.04
N VAL A 93 -21.12 -6.97 1.56
CA VAL A 93 -20.72 -5.76 0.83
C VAL A 93 -21.35 -5.79 -0.56
N VAL A 94 -22.13 -4.76 -0.89
CA VAL A 94 -22.85 -4.58 -2.16
C VAL A 94 -22.32 -3.40 -2.98
N GLY A 95 -21.67 -2.43 -2.32
CA GLY A 95 -21.09 -1.26 -2.95
C GLY A 95 -19.77 -0.85 -2.32
N ARG A 96 -18.92 -0.20 -3.10
CA ARG A 96 -17.63 0.34 -2.67
C ARG A 96 -17.49 1.75 -3.22
N GLU A 97 -17.11 2.68 -2.35
CA GLU A 97 -16.67 4.01 -2.72
C GLU A 97 -15.27 4.25 -2.16
N VAL A 98 -14.36 4.72 -3.01
CA VAL A 98 -13.02 5.14 -2.60
C VAL A 98 -13.05 6.66 -2.48
N VAL A 99 -12.81 7.15 -1.27
CA VAL A 99 -12.76 8.60 -1.01
C VAL A 99 -11.31 8.98 -0.78
N LEU A 100 -10.84 9.95 -1.55
CA LEU A 100 -9.52 10.54 -1.32
C LEU A 100 -9.55 11.26 0.02
N THR A 101 -8.73 10.83 0.97
CA THR A 101 -8.52 11.55 2.22
C THR A 101 -7.64 12.76 1.94
N ASP A 102 -7.95 13.89 2.56
CA ASP A 102 -7.23 15.16 2.41
C ASP A 102 -5.82 15.13 3.05
N ALA A 103 -5.25 13.94 3.19
CA ALA A 103 -3.91 13.70 3.71
C ALA A 103 -2.93 14.49 2.85
N SER A 104 -2.49 15.62 3.41
CA SER A 104 -1.54 16.57 2.84
C SER A 104 -0.53 15.87 1.93
N ALA A 105 -0.43 16.33 0.68
CA ALA A 105 0.42 15.78 -0.38
C ALA A 105 1.92 15.60 -0.04
N TRP A 106 2.35 15.97 1.17
CA TRP A 106 3.70 15.88 1.69
C TRP A 106 4.02 14.57 2.41
N ASN A 107 3.02 13.87 2.99
CA ASN A 107 3.27 12.59 3.65
C ASN A 107 3.10 11.42 2.68
N ILE A 108 4.19 11.04 2.02
CA ILE A 108 4.26 9.93 1.06
C ILE A 108 4.01 8.54 1.70
N PHE A 109 3.89 8.47 3.03
CA PHE A 109 3.69 7.24 3.80
C PHE A 109 2.24 7.00 4.24
N VAL A 110 1.35 7.98 4.05
CA VAL A 110 -0.06 7.89 4.43
C VAL A 110 -0.86 7.47 3.19
N THR A 111 -1.72 6.47 3.35
CA THR A 111 -2.73 6.11 2.35
C THR A 111 -3.65 7.30 2.13
N GLN A 112 -3.72 7.74 0.87
CA GLN A 112 -4.56 8.87 0.47
C GLN A 112 -6.02 8.46 0.27
N ASN A 113 -6.41 7.26 0.73
CA ASN A 113 -7.68 6.64 0.39
C ASN A 113 -8.33 6.10 1.66
N ALA A 114 -9.56 6.52 1.91
CA ALA A 114 -10.49 5.82 2.78
C ALA A 114 -11.48 5.01 1.95
N LEU A 115 -11.95 3.91 2.50
CA LEU A 115 -12.96 3.09 1.86
C LEU A 115 -14.30 3.26 2.58
N PHE A 116 -15.34 3.48 1.80
CA PHE A 116 -16.71 3.29 2.25
C PHE A 116 -17.28 2.04 1.60
N TYR A 117 -17.92 1.20 2.40
CA TYR A 117 -18.63 0.03 1.94
C TYR A 117 -20.12 0.19 2.19
N ASP A 118 -20.90 0.07 1.13
CA ASP A 118 -22.33 -0.13 1.26
C ASP A 118 -22.57 -1.61 1.48
N THR A 119 -23.39 -1.93 2.46
CA THR A 119 -23.62 -3.29 2.93
C THR A 119 -25.10 -3.58 3.03
N LYS A 120 -25.45 -4.86 2.90
CA LYS A 120 -26.81 -5.36 3.04
C LYS A 120 -26.83 -6.53 4.01
N THR A 121 -27.67 -6.45 5.04
CA THR A 121 -27.89 -7.57 5.97
C THR A 121 -28.78 -8.64 5.32
N LYS A 122 -28.82 -9.85 5.90
CA LYS A 122 -29.72 -10.92 5.43
C LYS A 122 -31.19 -10.52 5.47
N ASP A 123 -31.55 -9.64 6.40
CA ASP A 123 -32.91 -9.11 6.57
C ASP A 123 -33.22 -7.97 5.59
N GLY A 124 -32.24 -7.58 4.76
CA GLY A 124 -32.39 -6.60 3.70
C GLY A 124 -32.12 -5.16 4.12
N GLU A 125 -31.69 -4.93 5.37
CA GLU A 125 -31.30 -3.60 5.84
C GLU A 125 -30.02 -3.15 5.15
N MET A 126 -30.02 -1.93 4.66
CA MET A 126 -28.85 -1.29 4.07
C MET A 126 -28.10 -0.52 5.15
N GLY A 127 -26.78 -0.56 5.11
CA GLY A 127 -25.93 0.22 6.00
C GLY A 127 -24.61 0.57 5.35
N ARG A 128 -24.01 1.67 5.79
CA ARG A 128 -22.74 2.16 5.25
C ARG A 128 -21.64 2.05 6.31
N PHE A 129 -20.47 1.56 5.91
CA PHE A 129 -19.30 1.44 6.78
C PHE A 129 -18.15 2.26 6.25
N PHE A 130 -17.51 3.03 7.12
CA PHE A 130 -16.21 3.64 6.89
C PHE A 130 -15.13 2.67 7.34
N VAL A 131 -14.14 2.44 6.49
CA VAL A 131 -12.98 1.61 6.77
C VAL A 131 -11.72 2.44 6.56
N ASN A 132 -10.95 2.59 7.63
CA ASN A 132 -9.60 3.12 7.57
C ASN A 132 -8.62 1.94 7.49
N LEU A 133 -7.97 1.79 6.34
CA LEU A 133 -7.04 0.69 6.07
C LEU A 133 -5.67 0.86 6.73
N GLU A 134 -5.32 2.07 7.19
CA GLU A 134 -4.05 2.32 7.88
C GLU A 134 -4.04 1.69 9.27
N ASN A 135 -5.13 1.86 10.01
CA ASN A 135 -5.25 1.42 11.39
C ASN A 135 -6.25 0.27 11.58
N GLY A 136 -6.94 -0.16 10.52
CA GLY A 136 -7.90 -1.25 10.55
C GLY A 136 -9.20 -0.92 11.28
N VAL A 137 -9.50 0.37 11.50
CA VAL A 137 -10.72 0.83 12.16
C VAL A 137 -11.88 0.76 11.19
N ILE A 138 -12.98 0.13 11.64
CA ILE A 138 -14.24 0.02 10.91
C ILE A 138 -15.31 0.73 11.73
N LEU A 139 -16.00 1.71 11.14
CA LEU A 139 -17.06 2.48 11.78
C LEU A 139 -18.34 2.37 10.95
N LYS A 140 -19.45 2.02 11.60
CA LYS A 140 -20.77 2.15 10.97
C LYS A 140 -21.10 3.64 10.88
N VAL A 141 -21.50 4.09 9.70
CA VAL A 141 -21.99 5.45 9.46
C VAL A 141 -23.50 5.38 9.64
N ASP A 142 -24.00 5.97 10.72
CA ASP A 142 -25.44 6.14 10.90
C ASP A 142 -25.90 7.32 10.05
N GLU A 143 -26.90 7.10 9.20
CA GLU A 143 -27.61 8.17 8.51
C GLU A 143 -28.57 8.82 9.53
N GLU A 144 -28.29 10.06 9.95
CA GLU A 144 -29.26 10.91 10.67
C GLU A 144 -30.42 11.34 9.76
#